data_AF-A0A4V0XFH0-F1
#
_entry.id   AF-A0A4V0XFH0-F1
#
_cell.length_a   1.000
_cell.length_b   1.000
_cell.length_c   1.000
_cell.angle_alpha   90.00
_cell.angle_beta   90.00
_cell.angle_gamma   90.00
#
_symmetry.space_group_name_H-M   'P 1'
#
loop_
_entity.id
_entity.type
_entity.pdbx_description
1 polymer ?
#
loop_
_entity_poly.entity_id
_entity_poly.type
_entity_poly.pdbx_seq_one_letter_code
_entity_poly.pdbx_strand_id
1 'polypeptide(L)'
;MFDSRAQRELMHGLQMWAEIKGMALATGPSGAGKSITARRFLRSLDESRFHVVTLPHGCTTLHGFLRAISRGLDLPMRQHASDLFDQAHRHLTANGPDRGPHTLLVLDDAEAMPADHFDVLRRLTNYALDAEDRFSILILGTDAVLRTLKVPALDSFNTRLSFVHALKPFNLEDTRNYVAHQLRYAGARDSLLADGAVRKLFQASGGIARRVNQAALHVLIQAAVVGIDTISADFMQQQLNAHPLFDSTGGT
;
A
#
# COMPACT_ATOMS: atom_id res chain seq x y z
N MET A 1 6.61 -3.21 15.98
CA MET A 1 5.76 -2.51 14.98
C MET A 1 4.34 -2.95 15.26
N PHE A 2 3.40 -2.01 15.43
CA PHE A 2 2.00 -2.35 15.68
C PHE A 2 1.40 -3.00 14.44
N ASP A 3 0.54 -4.01 14.66
CA ASP A 3 -0.11 -4.75 13.59
C ASP A 3 -1.60 -4.85 13.92
N SER A 4 -2.41 -4.05 13.23
CA SER A 4 -3.86 -4.10 13.40
C SER A 4 -4.42 -5.40 12.87
N ARG A 5 -5.67 -5.73 13.23
CA ARG A 5 -6.36 -6.89 12.67
C ARG A 5 -6.38 -6.86 11.14
N ALA A 6 -6.71 -5.71 10.55
CA ALA A 6 -6.76 -5.54 9.09
C ALA A 6 -5.38 -5.72 8.44
N GLN A 7 -4.31 -5.24 9.08
CA GLN A 7 -2.94 -5.41 8.57
C GLN A 7 -2.47 -6.87 8.64
N ARG A 8 -2.83 -7.61 9.69
CA ARG A 8 -2.60 -9.06 9.79
C ARG A 8 -3.32 -9.85 8.71
N GLU A 9 -4.59 -9.52 8.46
CA GLU A 9 -5.38 -10.16 7.41
C GLU A 9 -4.75 -9.94 6.03
N LEU A 10 -4.32 -8.71 5.72
CA LEU A 10 -3.58 -8.43 4.48
C LEU A 10 -2.25 -9.18 4.42
N MET A 11 -1.47 -9.20 5.51
CA MET A 11 -0.19 -9.91 5.57
C MET A 11 -0.34 -11.41 5.29
N HIS A 12 -1.25 -12.08 6.00
CA HIS A 12 -1.50 -13.51 5.79
C HIS A 12 -2.03 -13.79 4.38
N GLY A 13 -2.92 -12.92 3.87
CA GLY A 13 -3.42 -13.02 2.50
C GLY A 13 -2.29 -12.95 1.46
N LEU A 14 -1.36 -12.01 1.61
CA LEU A 14 -0.19 -11.89 0.74
C LEU A 14 0.76 -13.09 0.85
N GLN A 15 0.96 -13.63 2.05
CA GLN A 15 1.77 -14.84 2.25
C GLN A 15 1.18 -16.06 1.55
N MET A 16 -0.15 -16.27 1.66
CA MET A 16 -0.82 -17.35 0.93
C MET A 16 -0.80 -17.11 -0.59
N TRP A 17 -1.02 -15.87 -1.02
CA TRP A 17 -0.98 -15.49 -2.42
C TRP A 17 0.41 -15.71 -3.04
N ALA A 18 1.49 -15.51 -2.30
CA ALA A 18 2.85 -15.74 -2.79
C ALA A 18 3.08 -17.19 -3.26
N GLU A 19 2.39 -18.16 -2.63
CA GLU A 19 2.44 -19.57 -3.00
C GLU A 19 1.53 -19.89 -4.21
N ILE A 20 0.39 -19.22 -4.33
CA ILE A 20 -0.56 -19.39 -5.45
C ILE A 20 -0.02 -18.74 -6.73
N LYS A 21 0.70 -17.61 -6.59
CA LYS A 21 1.18 -16.74 -7.67
C LYS A 21 0.04 -16.01 -8.41
N GLY A 22 0.39 -15.32 -9.49
CA GLY A 22 -0.52 -14.51 -10.30
C GLY A 22 -0.55 -13.04 -9.90
N MET A 23 -1.70 -12.38 -10.05
CA MET A 23 -1.85 -10.95 -9.76
C MET A 23 -2.62 -10.69 -8.47
N ALA A 24 -2.06 -9.85 -7.60
CA ALA A 24 -2.71 -9.36 -6.40
C ALA A 24 -2.99 -7.86 -6.48
N LEU A 25 -4.12 -7.45 -5.91
CA LEU A 25 -4.49 -6.06 -5.71
C LEU A 25 -4.78 -5.81 -4.22
N ALA A 26 -4.06 -4.88 -3.61
CA ALA A 26 -4.38 -4.36 -2.29
C ALA A 26 -4.75 -2.88 -2.35
N THR A 27 -5.99 -2.54 -1.99
CA THR A 27 -6.49 -1.16 -1.98
C THR A 27 -6.76 -0.65 -0.56
N GLY A 28 -7.16 0.61 -0.44
CA GLY A 28 -7.53 1.24 0.82
C GLY A 28 -7.14 2.71 0.88
N PRO A 29 -7.57 3.46 1.90
CA PRO A 29 -7.30 4.89 1.98
C PRO A 29 -5.80 5.24 2.01
N SER A 30 -5.46 6.45 1.55
CA SER A 30 -4.09 6.96 1.66
C SER A 30 -3.68 7.03 3.13
N GLY A 31 -2.50 6.51 3.45
CA GLY A 31 -2.00 6.48 4.83
C GLY A 31 -2.60 5.40 5.74
N ALA A 32 -3.38 4.45 5.22
CA ALA A 32 -3.89 3.29 5.99
C ALA A 32 -2.81 2.24 6.33
N GLY A 33 -1.63 2.31 5.68
CA GLY A 33 -0.51 1.41 5.97
C GLY A 33 -0.27 0.31 4.93
N LYS A 34 -0.90 0.35 3.75
CA LYS A 34 -0.71 -0.62 2.65
C LYS A 34 0.77 -0.86 2.32
N SER A 35 1.50 0.20 1.98
CA SER A 35 2.93 0.12 1.64
C SER A 35 3.80 -0.35 2.82
N ILE A 36 3.37 -0.11 4.06
CA ILE A 36 4.05 -0.61 5.26
C ILE A 36 3.87 -2.13 5.36
N THR A 37 2.64 -2.62 5.24
CA THR A 37 2.33 -4.05 5.26
C THR A 37 3.00 -4.77 4.10
N ALA A 38 2.96 -4.20 2.89
CA ALA A 38 3.62 -4.76 1.72
C ALA A 38 5.14 -4.82 1.89
N ARG A 39 5.79 -3.75 2.37
CA ARG A 39 7.23 -3.77 2.66
C ARG A 39 7.61 -4.84 3.69
N ARG A 40 6.79 -5.06 4.71
CA ARG A 40 7.02 -6.14 5.69
C ARG A 40 6.85 -7.51 5.05
N PHE A 41 5.86 -7.69 4.18
CA PHE A 41 5.66 -8.92 3.42
C PHE A 41 6.86 -9.21 2.53
N LEU A 42 7.31 -8.23 1.73
CA LEU A 42 8.46 -8.40 0.83
C LEU A 42 9.75 -8.75 1.58
N ARG A 43 9.97 -8.17 2.77
CA ARG A 43 11.10 -8.52 3.64
C ARG A 43 11.01 -9.91 4.27
N SER A 44 9.82 -10.51 4.30
CA SER A 44 9.61 -11.88 4.80
C SER A 44 9.77 -12.94 3.71
N LEU A 45 9.89 -12.53 2.45
CA LEU A 45 10.12 -13.46 1.34
C LEU A 45 11.58 -13.93 1.35
N ASP A 46 11.76 -15.20 1.02
CA ASP A 46 13.07 -15.82 0.83
C ASP A 46 13.66 -15.38 -0.51
N GLU A 47 14.80 -14.71 -0.49
CA GLU A 47 15.51 -14.20 -1.68
C GLU A 47 15.96 -15.33 -2.63
N SER A 48 16.13 -16.56 -2.13
CA SER A 48 16.42 -17.72 -2.98
C SER A 48 15.19 -18.18 -3.78
N ARG A 49 13.99 -17.86 -3.30
CA ARG A 49 12.71 -18.22 -3.92
C ARG A 49 12.10 -17.09 -4.72
N PHE A 50 12.34 -15.83 -4.35
CA PHE A 50 11.70 -14.66 -4.95
C PHE A 50 12.69 -13.58 -5.34
N HIS A 51 12.54 -13.04 -6.55
CA HIS A 51 13.27 -11.87 -7.01
C HIS A 51 12.30 -10.68 -7.08
N VAL A 52 12.42 -9.76 -6.12
CA VAL A 52 11.49 -8.64 -5.95
C VAL A 52 11.96 -7.44 -6.76
N VAL A 53 11.11 -6.96 -7.67
CA VAL A 53 11.35 -5.76 -8.49
C VAL A 53 10.27 -4.74 -8.19
N THR A 54 10.65 -3.65 -7.53
CA THR A 54 9.71 -2.55 -7.22
C THR A 54 9.80 -1.50 -8.31
N LEU A 55 8.66 -1.17 -8.93
CA LEU A 55 8.60 -0.17 -9.98
C LEU A 55 8.46 1.24 -9.37
N PRO A 56 9.23 2.22 -9.85
CA PRO A 56 9.13 3.59 -9.35
C PRO A 56 7.79 4.24 -9.71
N HIS A 57 7.27 5.06 -8.80
CA HIS A 57 6.08 5.86 -8.99
C HIS A 57 6.18 6.81 -10.19
N GLY A 58 5.02 7.15 -10.78
CA GLY A 58 4.90 8.33 -11.65
C GLY A 58 5.14 8.11 -13.14
N CYS A 59 5.01 6.89 -13.67
CA CYS A 59 4.99 6.69 -15.11
C CYS A 59 3.64 7.14 -15.69
N THR A 60 3.61 8.33 -16.30
CA THR A 60 2.38 8.89 -16.91
C THR A 60 2.14 8.39 -18.32
N THR A 61 3.16 7.85 -18.99
CA THR A 61 3.07 7.32 -20.36
C THR A 61 3.42 5.84 -20.40
N LEU A 62 2.77 5.11 -21.31
CA LEU A 62 3.00 3.67 -21.49
C LEU A 62 4.47 3.35 -21.82
N HIS A 63 5.13 4.20 -22.61
CA HIS A 63 6.56 4.07 -22.90
C HIS A 63 7.42 4.26 -21.65
N GLY A 64 7.13 5.29 -20.85
CA GLY A 64 7.80 5.51 -19.57
C GLY A 64 7.62 4.33 -18.61
N PHE A 65 6.43 3.74 -18.58
CA PHE A 65 6.12 2.54 -17.79
C PHE A 65 6.93 1.32 -18.23
N LEU A 66 6.96 1.02 -19.53
CA LEU A 66 7.77 -0.08 -20.06
C LEU A 66 9.28 0.12 -19.84
N ARG A 67 9.76 1.38 -19.91
CA ARG A 67 11.14 1.71 -19.52
C ARG A 67 11.39 1.54 -18.03
N ALA A 68 10.40 1.80 -17.17
CA ALA A 68 10.52 1.56 -15.73
C ALA A 68 10.61 0.06 -15.43
N ILE A 69 9.78 -0.77 -16.07
CA ILE A 69 9.88 -2.23 -16.00
C ILE A 69 11.26 -2.70 -16.48
N SER A 70 11.69 -2.22 -17.65
CA SER A 70 12.99 -2.61 -18.21
C SER A 70 14.16 -2.22 -17.29
N ARG A 71 14.10 -1.05 -16.64
CA ARG A 71 15.11 -0.64 -15.64
C ARG A 71 15.08 -1.52 -14.40
N GLY A 72 13.89 -1.83 -13.88
CA GLY A 72 13.75 -2.70 -12.70
C GLY A 72 14.24 -4.13 -12.94
N LEU A 73 14.22 -4.59 -14.20
CA LEU A 73 14.72 -5.89 -14.64
C LEU A 73 16.16 -5.84 -15.16
N ASP A 74 16.86 -4.71 -15.04
CA ASP A 74 18.21 -4.49 -15.57
C ASP A 74 18.37 -4.82 -17.07
N LEU A 75 17.34 -4.50 -17.86
CA LEU A 75 17.30 -4.73 -19.30
C LEU A 75 17.83 -3.53 -20.10
N PRO A 76 18.50 -3.77 -21.24
CA PRO A 76 18.90 -2.72 -22.17
C PRO A 76 17.74 -1.80 -22.58
N MET A 77 17.95 -0.49 -22.51
CA MET A 77 16.93 0.47 -22.95
C MET A 77 16.75 0.43 -24.48
N ARG A 78 15.50 0.37 -24.92
CA ARG A 78 15.11 0.46 -26.33
C ARG A 78 14.37 1.76 -26.63
N GLN A 79 14.32 2.11 -27.92
CA GLN A 79 13.61 3.31 -28.38
C GLN A 79 12.11 3.07 -28.54
N HIS A 80 11.70 1.92 -29.10
CA HIS A 80 10.30 1.64 -29.35
C HIS A 80 9.64 0.90 -28.17
N ALA A 81 8.37 1.21 -27.93
CA ALA A 81 7.58 0.57 -26.87
C ALA A 81 7.41 -0.95 -27.12
N SER A 82 7.24 -1.36 -28.37
CA SER A 82 7.15 -2.77 -28.77
C SER A 82 8.42 -3.55 -28.35
N ASP A 83 9.59 -2.99 -28.63
CA ASP A 83 10.87 -3.66 -28.31
C ASP A 83 11.07 -3.79 -26.80
N LEU A 84 10.67 -2.76 -26.03
CA LEU A 84 10.69 -2.81 -24.57
C LEU A 84 9.73 -3.88 -24.04
N PHE A 85 8.51 -3.94 -24.58
CA PHE A 85 7.51 -4.93 -24.21
C PHE A 85 7.99 -6.34 -24.51
N ASP A 86 8.44 -6.61 -25.74
CA ASP A 86 8.90 -7.93 -26.18
C ASP A 86 10.13 -8.39 -25.40
N GLN A 87 11.02 -7.47 -25.03
CA GLN A 87 12.18 -7.79 -24.20
C GLN A 87 11.79 -8.11 -22.76
N ALA A 88 10.93 -7.28 -22.15
CA ALA A 88 10.45 -7.52 -20.79
C ALA A 88 9.64 -8.83 -20.70
N HIS A 89 8.74 -9.06 -21.65
CA HIS A 89 7.95 -10.30 -21.74
C HIS A 89 8.84 -11.53 -21.85
N ARG A 90 9.81 -11.53 -22.78
CA ARG A 90 10.77 -12.64 -22.92
C ARG A 90 11.57 -12.87 -21.65
N HIS A 91 12.05 -11.81 -20.99
CA HIS A 91 12.81 -11.95 -19.76
C HIS A 91 11.95 -12.54 -18.63
N LEU A 92 10.76 -11.98 -18.40
CA LEU A 92 9.84 -12.43 -17.34
C LEU A 92 9.35 -13.87 -17.56
N THR A 93 9.22 -14.31 -18.82
CA THR A 93 8.74 -15.65 -19.15
C THR A 93 9.86 -16.70 -19.29
N ALA A 94 11.12 -16.27 -19.41
CA ALA A 94 12.28 -17.17 -19.50
C ALA A 94 12.61 -17.84 -18.15
N ASN A 95 12.24 -17.21 -17.04
CA ASN A 95 12.42 -17.74 -15.69
C ASN A 95 11.30 -18.75 -15.41
N GLY A 96 11.56 -20.02 -15.72
CA GLY A 96 10.73 -21.13 -15.25
C GLY A 96 11.01 -21.47 -13.77
N PRO A 97 10.15 -22.29 -13.13
CA PRO A 97 10.33 -22.75 -11.75
C PRO A 97 11.73 -23.33 -11.46
N ASP A 98 12.35 -23.93 -12.48
CA ASP A 98 13.64 -24.63 -12.36
C ASP A 98 14.85 -23.75 -12.74
N ARG A 99 14.63 -22.48 -13.12
CA ARG A 99 15.68 -21.61 -13.70
C ARG A 99 16.04 -20.39 -12.87
N GLY A 100 15.45 -20.22 -11.69
CA GLY A 100 15.79 -19.14 -10.78
C GLY A 100 14.65 -18.77 -9.84
N PRO A 101 14.86 -17.74 -9.00
CA PRO A 101 13.82 -17.22 -8.13
C PRO A 101 12.63 -16.68 -8.94
N HIS A 102 11.43 -16.86 -8.40
CA HIS A 102 10.18 -16.37 -8.98
C HIS A 102 10.14 -14.84 -8.94
N THR A 103 10.02 -14.20 -10.11
CA THR A 103 9.98 -12.74 -10.17
C THR A 103 8.67 -12.20 -9.60
N LEU A 104 8.76 -11.22 -8.71
CA LEU A 104 7.63 -10.49 -8.13
C LEU A 104 7.75 -9.01 -8.48
N LEU A 105 6.89 -8.53 -9.39
CA LEU A 105 6.78 -7.10 -9.70
C LEU A 105 5.88 -6.42 -8.66
N VAL A 106 6.34 -5.31 -8.09
CA VAL A 106 5.58 -4.53 -7.10
C VAL A 106 5.32 -3.15 -7.66
N LEU A 107 4.04 -2.79 -7.74
CA LEU A 107 3.56 -1.46 -8.10
C LEU A 107 2.96 -0.83 -6.85
N ASP A 108 3.58 0.23 -6.35
CA ASP A 108 3.04 1.05 -5.25
C ASP A 108 2.46 2.36 -5.82
N ASP A 109 1.55 3.00 -5.09
CA ASP A 109 0.73 4.16 -5.50
C ASP A 109 0.12 4.07 -6.92
N ALA A 110 -0.53 2.93 -7.23
CA ALA A 110 -1.13 2.67 -8.54
C ALA A 110 -2.38 3.53 -8.87
N GLU A 111 -2.86 4.40 -7.98
CA GLU A 111 -4.05 5.25 -8.19
C GLU A 111 -4.00 6.15 -9.42
N ALA A 112 -2.81 6.55 -9.86
CA ALA A 112 -2.62 7.40 -11.03
C ALA A 112 -2.39 6.59 -12.32
N MET A 113 -2.37 5.26 -12.26
CA MET A 113 -2.14 4.43 -13.44
C MET A 113 -3.36 4.47 -14.38
N PRO A 114 -3.17 4.83 -15.66
CA PRO A 114 -4.24 4.78 -16.64
C PRO A 114 -4.54 3.33 -17.05
N ALA A 115 -5.72 3.14 -17.66
CA ALA A 115 -6.25 1.81 -17.98
C ALA A 115 -5.35 0.99 -18.92
N ASP A 116 -4.71 1.65 -19.89
CA ASP A 116 -3.77 1.03 -20.83
C ASP A 116 -2.56 0.36 -20.15
N HIS A 117 -2.14 0.86 -18.99
CA HIS A 117 -1.04 0.26 -18.22
C HIS A 117 -1.44 -1.08 -17.62
N PHE A 118 -2.68 -1.20 -17.11
CA PHE A 118 -3.22 -2.47 -16.64
C PHE A 118 -3.39 -3.49 -17.77
N ASP A 119 -3.84 -3.07 -18.96
CA ASP A 119 -3.89 -3.97 -20.13
C ASP A 119 -2.49 -4.47 -20.52
N VAL A 120 -1.46 -3.61 -20.45
CA VAL A 120 -0.07 -4.06 -20.66
C VAL A 120 0.36 -5.09 -19.62
N LEU A 121 0.05 -4.89 -18.34
CA LEU A 121 0.34 -5.89 -17.30
C LEU A 121 -0.33 -7.24 -17.59
N ARG A 122 -1.61 -7.23 -18.00
CA ARG A 122 -2.34 -8.44 -18.44
C ARG A 122 -1.65 -9.14 -19.61
N ARG A 123 -1.16 -8.37 -20.58
CA ARG A 123 -0.46 -8.92 -21.75
C ARG A 123 0.91 -9.49 -21.36
N LEU A 124 1.60 -8.88 -20.41
CA LEU A 124 2.88 -9.37 -19.91
C LEU A 124 2.74 -10.73 -19.21
N THR A 125 1.65 -10.94 -18.46
CA THR A 125 1.40 -12.22 -17.76
C THR A 125 0.92 -13.34 -18.69
N ASN A 126 0.54 -13.03 -19.95
CA ASN A 126 0.11 -14.04 -20.90
C ASN A 126 1.29 -14.93 -21.35
N TYR A 127 1.28 -16.20 -20.94
CA TYR A 127 2.27 -17.20 -21.31
C TYR A 127 1.61 -18.58 -21.43
N ALA A 128 2.00 -19.36 -22.45
CA ALA A 128 1.52 -20.73 -22.70
C ALA A 128 -0.02 -20.89 -22.59
N LEU A 129 -0.78 -19.99 -23.23
CA LEU A 129 -2.26 -19.95 -23.13
C LEU A 129 -2.77 -19.87 -21.67
N ASP A 130 -2.04 -19.13 -20.82
CA ASP A 130 -2.36 -18.91 -19.41
C ASP A 130 -2.26 -20.15 -18.51
N ALA A 131 -1.52 -21.16 -18.95
CA ALA A 131 -1.34 -22.38 -18.18
C ALA A 131 -0.44 -22.20 -16.94
N GLU A 132 0.46 -21.21 -16.94
CA GLU A 132 1.45 -21.01 -15.88
C GLU A 132 1.73 -19.52 -15.61
N ASP A 133 1.65 -19.11 -14.33
CA ASP A 133 2.11 -17.81 -13.86
C ASP A 133 3.63 -17.81 -13.68
N ARG A 134 4.36 -17.33 -14.71
CA ARG A 134 5.83 -17.24 -14.71
C ARG A 134 6.40 -16.20 -13.73
N PHE A 135 5.61 -15.18 -13.43
CA PHE A 135 5.94 -14.12 -12.48
C PHE A 135 4.65 -13.64 -11.81
N SER A 136 4.79 -12.98 -10.66
CA SER A 136 3.66 -12.41 -9.93
C SER A 136 3.68 -10.89 -9.97
N ILE A 137 2.51 -10.27 -9.84
CA ILE A 137 2.37 -8.81 -9.77
C ILE A 137 1.59 -8.45 -8.50
N LEU A 138 2.19 -7.63 -7.63
CA LEU A 138 1.51 -7.01 -6.50
C LEU A 138 1.21 -5.54 -6.82
N ILE A 139 -0.06 -5.18 -6.86
CA ILE A 139 -0.53 -3.82 -7.11
C ILE A 139 -1.07 -3.25 -5.80
N LEU A 140 -0.50 -2.14 -5.36
CA LEU A 140 -0.94 -1.36 -4.20
C LEU A 140 -1.43 -0.01 -4.70
N GLY A 141 -2.59 0.42 -4.23
CA GLY A 141 -3.08 1.75 -4.57
C GLY A 141 -4.25 2.18 -3.70
N THR A 142 -4.73 3.39 -3.90
CA THR A 142 -5.98 3.82 -3.23
C THR A 142 -7.22 3.20 -3.89
N ASP A 143 -8.39 3.43 -3.30
CA ASP A 143 -9.67 2.99 -3.88
C ASP A 143 -9.96 3.66 -5.24
N ALA A 144 -9.15 4.64 -5.67
CA ALA A 144 -9.15 5.15 -7.04
C ALA A 144 -8.84 4.07 -8.08
N VAL A 145 -7.96 3.12 -7.76
CA VAL A 145 -7.62 2.01 -8.68
C VAL A 145 -8.87 1.20 -9.04
N LEU A 146 -9.73 0.92 -8.06
CA LEU A 146 -10.98 0.18 -8.28
C LEU A 146 -11.92 0.90 -9.25
N ARG A 147 -11.86 2.24 -9.34
CA ARG A 147 -12.65 2.99 -10.31
C ARG A 147 -12.10 2.79 -11.73
N THR A 148 -10.79 2.83 -11.90
CA THR A 148 -10.14 2.55 -13.19
C THR A 148 -10.42 1.11 -13.65
N LEU A 149 -10.32 0.14 -12.74
CA LEU A 149 -10.55 -1.27 -13.05
C LEU A 149 -12.00 -1.61 -13.43
N LYS A 150 -12.98 -0.75 -13.11
CA LYS A 150 -14.38 -0.94 -13.51
C LYS A 150 -14.68 -0.57 -14.96
N VAL A 151 -13.71 -0.05 -15.70
CA VAL A 151 -13.87 0.27 -17.12
C VAL A 151 -13.99 -1.05 -17.91
N PRO A 152 -14.96 -1.21 -18.84
CA PRO A 152 -15.19 -2.47 -19.57
C PRO A 152 -13.95 -3.04 -20.28
N ALA A 153 -13.05 -2.16 -20.74
CA ALA A 153 -11.79 -2.57 -21.37
C ALA A 153 -10.89 -3.42 -20.46
N LEU A 154 -11.10 -3.38 -19.13
CA LEU A 154 -10.32 -4.10 -18.13
C LEU A 154 -11.04 -5.31 -17.53
N ASP A 155 -12.20 -5.71 -18.05
CA ASP A 155 -12.90 -6.91 -17.57
C ASP A 155 -12.00 -8.16 -17.63
N SER A 156 -11.22 -8.29 -18.71
CA SER A 156 -10.25 -9.37 -18.88
C SER A 156 -9.02 -9.27 -17.96
N PHE A 157 -8.68 -8.08 -17.46
CA PHE A 157 -7.65 -7.91 -16.45
C PHE A 157 -8.19 -8.37 -15.08
N ASN A 158 -9.42 -7.99 -14.75
CA ASN A 158 -10.05 -8.30 -13.46
C ASN A 158 -10.19 -9.81 -13.22
N THR A 159 -10.43 -10.62 -14.26
CA THR A 159 -10.50 -12.08 -14.15
C THR A 159 -9.18 -12.73 -13.77
N ARG A 160 -8.06 -12.02 -13.91
CA ARG A 160 -6.72 -12.50 -13.61
C ARG A 160 -6.21 -12.13 -12.22
N LEU A 161 -6.98 -11.34 -11.46
CA LEU A 161 -6.66 -11.02 -10.07
C LEU A 161 -6.95 -12.25 -9.20
N SER A 162 -5.91 -12.98 -8.81
CA SER A 162 -6.03 -14.15 -7.93
C SER A 162 -6.25 -13.77 -6.46
N PHE A 163 -5.85 -12.55 -6.08
CA PHE A 163 -6.06 -12.03 -4.72
C PHE A 163 -6.44 -10.55 -4.75
N VAL A 164 -7.53 -10.20 -4.08
CA VAL A 164 -7.97 -8.80 -3.93
C VAL A 164 -8.30 -8.53 -2.46
N HIS A 165 -7.71 -7.48 -1.89
CA HIS A 165 -7.94 -7.11 -0.50
C HIS A 165 -8.05 -5.60 -0.33
N ALA A 166 -9.11 -5.14 0.36
CA ALA A 166 -9.27 -3.74 0.72
C ALA A 166 -8.87 -3.53 2.18
N LEU A 167 -7.72 -2.88 2.41
CA LEU A 167 -7.23 -2.56 3.74
C LEU A 167 -8.10 -1.45 4.36
N LYS A 168 -8.78 -1.80 5.44
CA LYS A 168 -9.64 -0.89 6.19
C LYS A 168 -8.84 -0.02 7.16
N PRO A 169 -9.27 1.22 7.43
CA PRO A 169 -8.78 2.01 8.56
C PRO A 169 -8.95 1.27 9.89
N PHE A 170 -8.22 1.71 10.91
CA PHE A 170 -8.36 1.19 12.26
C PHE A 170 -9.77 1.45 12.78
N ASN A 171 -10.30 0.52 13.57
CA ASN A 171 -11.42 0.83 14.44
C ASN A 171 -10.92 1.55 15.71
N LEU A 172 -11.82 1.91 16.63
CA LEU A 172 -11.45 2.61 17.86
C LEU A 172 -10.50 1.78 18.74
N GLU A 173 -10.69 0.46 18.82
CA GLU A 173 -9.85 -0.43 19.62
C GLU A 173 -8.45 -0.56 19.01
N ASP A 174 -8.36 -0.77 17.70
CA ASP A 174 -7.10 -0.75 16.94
C ASP A 174 -6.38 0.59 17.14
N THR A 175 -7.10 1.71 17.12
CA THR A 175 -6.53 3.05 17.34
C THR A 175 -5.98 3.20 18.75
N ARG A 176 -6.71 2.72 19.78
CA ARG A 176 -6.24 2.72 21.17
C ARG A 176 -4.96 1.90 21.31
N ASN A 177 -4.96 0.68 20.79
CA ASN A 177 -3.81 -0.21 20.86
C ASN A 177 -2.62 0.33 20.07
N TYR A 178 -2.88 0.96 18.92
CA TYR A 178 -1.87 1.63 18.11
C TYR A 178 -1.21 2.79 18.85
N VAL A 179 -2.01 3.69 19.43
CA VAL A 179 -1.50 4.84 20.21
C VAL A 179 -0.67 4.34 21.40
N ALA A 180 -1.17 3.38 22.18
CA ALA A 180 -0.45 2.80 23.31
C ALA A 180 0.87 2.13 22.86
N HIS A 181 0.88 1.43 21.72
CA HIS A 181 2.13 0.89 21.16
C HIS A 181 3.11 2.03 20.79
N GLN A 182 2.65 3.11 20.16
CA GLN A 182 3.52 4.22 19.76
C GLN A 182 4.08 4.97 20.98
N LEU A 183 3.28 5.18 22.03
CA LEU A 183 3.74 5.79 23.28
C LEU A 183 4.82 4.95 23.96
N ARG A 184 4.59 3.64 24.10
CA ARG A 184 5.61 2.72 24.66
C ARG A 184 6.88 2.69 23.83
N TYR A 185 6.75 2.70 22.51
CA TYR A 185 7.91 2.75 21.61
C TYR A 185 8.72 4.04 21.79
N ALA A 186 8.05 5.16 22.10
CA ALA A 186 8.70 6.44 22.42
C ALA A 186 9.17 6.55 23.89
N GLY A 187 8.98 5.53 24.73
CA GLY A 187 9.30 5.57 26.15
C GLY A 187 8.35 6.42 27.00
N ALA A 188 7.20 6.81 26.45
CA ALA A 188 6.17 7.57 27.15
C ALA A 188 5.23 6.66 27.97
N ARG A 189 4.56 7.24 28.96
CA ARG A 189 3.54 6.54 29.75
C ARG A 189 2.27 6.31 28.92
N ASP A 190 1.64 5.16 29.09
CA ASP A 190 0.36 4.85 28.42
C ASP A 190 -0.77 5.82 28.82
N SER A 191 -0.65 6.47 29.97
CA SER A 191 -1.61 7.47 30.47
C SER A 191 -1.44 8.86 29.87
N LEU A 192 -0.47 9.10 28.96
CA LEU A 192 -0.22 10.43 28.39
C LEU A 192 -1.44 10.97 27.63
N LEU A 193 -2.20 10.08 26.98
CA LEU A 193 -3.49 10.41 26.36
C LEU A 193 -4.60 9.70 27.12
N ALA A 194 -5.53 10.47 27.69
CA ALA A 194 -6.72 9.90 28.31
C ALA A 194 -7.60 9.17 27.29
N ASP A 195 -8.44 8.21 27.72
CA ASP A 195 -9.32 7.46 26.81
C ASP A 195 -10.23 8.38 25.98
N GLY A 196 -10.73 9.46 26.59
CA GLY A 196 -11.51 10.47 25.90
C GLY A 196 -10.72 11.18 24.79
N ALA A 197 -9.42 11.46 25.01
CA ALA A 197 -8.55 12.05 23.99
C ALA A 197 -8.31 11.08 22.83
N VAL A 198 -8.12 9.79 23.12
CA VAL A 198 -7.98 8.75 22.08
C VAL A 198 -9.26 8.64 21.24
N ARG A 199 -10.45 8.76 21.83
CA ARG A 199 -11.71 8.79 21.08
C ARG A 199 -11.81 10.00 20.16
N LYS A 200 -11.45 11.19 20.63
CA LYS A 200 -11.42 12.41 19.80
C LYS A 200 -10.41 12.30 18.65
N LEU A 201 -9.24 11.74 18.94
CA LEU A 201 -8.21 11.46 17.94
C LEU A 201 -8.72 10.47 16.88
N PHE A 202 -9.41 9.40 17.28
CA PHE A 202 -10.04 8.45 16.36
C PHE A 202 -11.08 9.12 15.47
N GLN A 203 -11.98 9.92 16.05
CA GLN A 203 -13.02 10.65 15.30
C GLN A 203 -12.42 11.60 14.26
N ALA A 204 -11.43 12.40 14.63
CA ALA A 204 -10.80 13.36 13.72
C ALA A 204 -9.96 12.70 12.62
N SER A 205 -9.32 11.56 12.93
CA SER A 205 -8.47 10.83 11.97
C SER A 205 -9.24 9.87 11.07
N GLY A 206 -10.45 9.45 11.45
CA GLY A 206 -11.19 8.37 10.80
C GLY A 206 -10.47 7.01 10.90
N GLY A 207 -9.60 6.83 11.91
CA GLY A 207 -8.79 5.61 12.07
C GLY A 207 -7.68 5.43 11.03
N ILE A 208 -7.40 6.43 10.20
CA ILE A 208 -6.31 6.36 9.22
C ILE A 208 -4.98 6.56 9.95
N ALA A 209 -4.11 5.54 9.95
CA ALA A 209 -2.86 5.53 10.72
C ALA A 209 -2.00 6.80 10.55
N ARG A 210 -1.83 7.29 9.31
CA ARG A 210 -1.09 8.55 9.06
C ARG A 210 -1.75 9.77 9.71
N ARG A 211 -3.08 9.87 9.63
CA ARG A 211 -3.84 10.97 10.25
C ARG A 211 -3.80 10.89 11.78
N VAL A 212 -3.88 9.68 12.35
CA VAL A 212 -3.69 9.47 13.79
C VAL A 212 -2.34 10.01 14.24
N ASN A 213 -1.26 9.68 13.52
CA ASN A 213 0.07 10.19 13.85
C ASN A 213 0.17 11.71 13.73
N GLN A 214 -0.36 12.30 12.65
CA GLN A 214 -0.31 13.74 12.44
C GLN A 214 -1.05 14.51 13.53
N ALA A 215 -2.28 14.10 13.83
CA ALA A 215 -3.09 14.71 14.88
C ALA A 215 -2.46 14.53 16.27
N ALA A 216 -1.99 13.32 16.60
CA ALA A 216 -1.35 13.07 17.88
C ALA A 216 -0.07 13.88 18.05
N LEU A 217 0.81 13.91 17.04
CA LEU A 217 2.05 14.68 17.07
C LEU A 217 1.77 16.17 17.26
N HIS A 218 0.80 16.72 16.54
CA HIS A 218 0.41 18.13 16.71
C HIS A 218 -0.01 18.44 18.15
N VAL A 219 -0.90 17.62 18.73
CA VAL A 219 -1.40 17.83 20.09
C VAL A 219 -0.29 17.64 21.12
N LEU A 220 0.62 16.68 20.91
CA LEU A 220 1.78 16.45 21.79
C LEU A 220 2.74 17.64 21.78
N ILE A 221 3.00 18.26 20.63
CA ILE A 221 3.81 19.48 20.53
C ILE A 221 3.16 20.61 21.33
N GLN A 222 1.86 20.81 21.20
CA GLN A 222 1.13 21.85 21.94
C GLN A 222 1.09 21.58 23.45
N ALA A 223 0.90 20.32 23.85
CA ALA A 223 0.96 19.92 25.25
C ALA A 223 2.34 20.22 25.87
N ALA A 224 3.42 19.98 25.13
CA ALA A 224 4.78 20.29 25.57
C ALA A 224 5.01 21.81 25.75
N VAL A 225 4.45 22.64 24.87
CA VAL A 225 4.54 24.12 24.98
C VAL A 225 3.82 24.65 26.21
N VAL A 226 2.66 24.08 26.55
CA VAL A 226 1.84 24.50 27.70
C VAL A 226 2.27 23.83 29.01
N GLY A 227 3.08 22.76 28.94
CA GLY A 227 3.52 22.00 30.12
C GLY A 227 2.45 21.04 30.66
N ILE A 228 1.70 20.37 29.77
CA ILE A 228 0.63 19.43 30.14
C ILE A 228 1.16 17.99 30.08
N ASP A 229 1.13 17.29 31.22
CA ASP A 229 1.58 15.90 31.35
C ASP A 229 0.51 14.85 31.02
N THR A 230 -0.75 15.25 30.83
CA THR A 230 -1.85 14.35 30.45
C THR A 230 -2.85 15.08 29.57
N ILE A 231 -3.01 14.59 28.34
CA ILE A 231 -3.91 15.17 27.36
C ILE A 231 -5.33 14.68 27.62
N SER A 232 -6.21 15.62 28.03
CA SER A 232 -7.64 15.39 28.21
C SER A 232 -8.41 15.41 26.88
N ALA A 233 -9.67 14.97 26.91
CA ALA A 233 -10.54 15.03 25.74
C ALA A 233 -10.77 16.48 25.25
N ASP A 234 -10.90 17.42 26.19
CA ASP A 234 -11.17 18.83 25.87
C ASP A 234 -9.95 19.50 25.24
N PHE A 235 -8.75 19.26 25.79
CA PHE A 235 -7.51 19.78 25.21
C PHE A 235 -7.29 19.21 23.80
N MET A 236 -7.49 17.91 23.62
CA MET A 236 -7.42 17.25 22.32
C MET A 236 -8.39 17.90 21.32
N GLN A 237 -9.66 18.10 21.70
CA GLN A 237 -10.66 18.71 20.82
C GLN A 237 -10.30 20.15 20.45
N GLN A 238 -9.85 20.95 21.42
CA GLN A 238 -9.46 22.34 21.19
C GLN A 238 -8.32 22.44 20.17
N GLN A 239 -7.28 21.62 20.32
CA GLN A 239 -6.14 21.62 19.39
C GLN A 239 -6.55 21.09 18.01
N LEU A 240 -7.43 20.08 17.93
CA LEU A 240 -7.91 19.57 16.64
C LEU A 240 -8.76 20.60 15.87
N ASN A 241 -9.61 21.37 16.56
CA ASN A 241 -10.41 22.42 15.94
C ASN A 241 -9.54 23.58 15.43
N ALA A 242 -8.45 23.90 16.13
CA ALA A 242 -7.50 24.92 15.70
C ALA A 242 -6.60 24.46 14.53
N HIS A 243 -6.60 23.16 14.19
CA HIS A 243 -5.70 22.60 13.19
C HIS A 243 -6.30 22.65 11.77
N PRO A 244 -5.66 23.34 10.80
CA PRO A 244 -6.23 23.56 9.46
C PRO A 244 -6.67 22.30 8.68
N LEU A 245 -6.01 21.15 8.91
CA LEU A 245 -6.34 19.88 8.24
C LEU A 245 -7.34 18.97 8.98
N PHE A 246 -7.69 19.32 10.23
CA PHE A 246 -8.62 18.54 11.06
C PHE A 246 -9.83 19.36 11.49
N ASP A 247 -9.84 20.64 11.15
CA ASP A 247 -10.95 21.53 11.44
C ASP A 247 -12.24 21.06 10.77
N SER A 248 -13.26 20.85 11.59
CA SER A 248 -14.62 20.53 11.17
C SER A 248 -15.41 21.75 10.65
N THR A 249 -14.87 22.98 10.73
CA THR A 249 -15.54 24.19 10.23
C THR A 249 -15.27 24.56 8.76
N GLY A 250 -14.56 23.73 7.99
CA GLY A 250 -14.31 23.93 6.55
C GLY A 250 -15.37 23.35 5.60
N GLY A 251 -16.65 23.33 6.00
CA GLY A 251 -17.76 22.80 5.21
C GLY A 251 -18.98 23.70 5.29
N THR A 252 -18.97 24.78 4.51
CA THR A 252 -20.16 25.50 4.04
C THR A 252 -20.25 25.39 2.54
#